data_AF-A0A850QQ58-F1
#
_entry.id   AF-A0A850QQ58-F1
#
_cell.length_a   1.000
_cell.length_b   1.000
_cell.length_c   1.000
_cell.angle_alpha   90.00
_cell.angle_beta   90.00
_cell.angle_gamma   90.00
#
_symmetry.space_group_name_H-M   'P 1'
#
loop_
_entity.id
_entity.type
_entity.pdbx_description
1 polymer ?
#
loop_
_entity_poly.entity_id
_entity_poly.type
_entity_poly.pdbx_seq_one_letter_code
_entity_poly.pdbx_strand_id
1 'polypeptide(L)'
;MNKITEKIGHKTLQVSEIAPKKSASFSPNLHKYLKERGHFFKNGGLLEDVFIATPETKAAEWFGAGTLVLGYMDDVLFIGTRLMQALSQGDKAQRAAHPCGRGLERIVGFWDRYLEVGRCAIDPHHQEYFLADRFSMDGDTRTCLWCGAKHQRVTTPRIVTVFDESWISA
;
A
#
# COMPACT_ATOMS: atom_id res chain seq x y z
N MET A 1 -3.06 -30.89 -2.17
CA MET A 1 -2.67 -29.49 -1.89
C MET A 1 -3.32 -29.06 -0.58
N ASN A 2 -2.54 -28.99 0.51
CA ASN A 2 -3.03 -28.43 1.77
C ASN A 2 -3.21 -26.92 1.58
N LYS A 3 -4.46 -26.47 1.39
CA LYS A 3 -4.81 -25.06 1.60
C LYS A 3 -4.61 -24.80 3.08
N ILE A 4 -3.47 -24.23 3.45
CA ILE A 4 -3.40 -23.50 4.72
C ILE A 4 -4.44 -22.39 4.55
N THR A 5 -5.58 -22.56 5.21
CA THR A 5 -6.56 -21.51 5.46
C THR A 5 -5.90 -20.53 6.41
N GLU A 6 -4.91 -19.80 5.91
CA GLU A 6 -4.34 -18.71 6.66
C GLU A 6 -5.46 -17.71 6.91
N LYS A 7 -5.68 -17.42 8.19
CA LYS A 7 -6.79 -16.59 8.62
C LYS A 7 -6.54 -15.18 8.12
N ILE A 8 -7.50 -14.62 7.38
CA ILE A 8 -7.49 -13.24 6.88
C ILE A 8 -7.45 -12.27 8.07
N GLY A 9 -6.77 -11.14 7.91
CA GLY A 9 -6.73 -10.08 8.91
C GLY A 9 -5.83 -10.40 10.11
N HIS A 10 -5.90 -9.55 11.13
CA HIS A 10 -5.05 -9.60 12.32
C HIS A 10 -5.89 -9.62 13.61
N LYS A 11 -6.02 -10.81 14.21
CA LYS A 11 -6.98 -11.12 15.29
C LYS A 11 -6.85 -10.32 16.58
N THR A 12 -5.69 -9.73 16.84
CA THR A 12 -5.42 -8.99 18.07
C THR A 12 -5.16 -7.51 17.82
N LEU A 13 -5.02 -7.09 16.55
CA LEU A 13 -4.65 -5.72 16.21
C LEU A 13 -5.86 -4.83 16.37
N GLN A 14 -5.76 -3.88 17.29
CA GLN A 14 -6.74 -2.83 17.48
C GLN A 14 -6.37 -1.63 16.60
N VAL A 15 -7.36 -0.97 16.00
CA VAL A 15 -7.12 0.25 15.17
C VAL A 15 -6.34 1.32 15.94
N SER A 16 -6.55 1.40 17.26
CA SER A 16 -5.82 2.35 18.12
C SER A 16 -4.30 2.13 18.16
N GLU A 17 -3.81 0.96 17.76
CA GLU A 17 -2.38 0.63 17.69
C GLU A 17 -1.67 1.25 16.49
N ILE A 18 -2.40 1.55 15.43
CA ILE A 18 -1.89 2.24 14.23
C ILE A 18 -2.30 3.72 14.21
N ALA A 19 -2.62 4.30 15.37
CA ALA A 19 -2.98 5.71 15.47
C ALA A 19 -1.76 6.60 15.20
N PRO A 20 -1.88 7.69 14.40
CA PRO A 20 -0.74 8.57 14.07
C PRO A 20 -0.12 9.27 15.30
N LYS A 21 -0.84 9.33 16.42
CA LYS A 21 -0.29 9.82 17.71
C LYS A 21 0.74 8.89 18.35
N LYS A 22 0.75 7.60 17.98
CA LYS A 22 1.70 6.60 18.47
C LYS A 22 3.02 6.66 17.70
N SER A 23 2.95 6.95 16.40
CA SER A 23 4.12 7.15 15.56
C SER A 23 3.76 7.96 14.32
N ALA A 24 4.66 8.87 13.94
CA ALA A 24 4.55 9.58 12.68
C ALA A 24 4.57 8.63 11.46
N SER A 25 5.11 7.42 11.60
CA SER A 25 5.13 6.39 10.55
C SER A 25 3.75 5.84 10.20
N PHE A 26 2.76 5.97 11.09
CA PHE A 26 1.39 5.49 10.86
C PHE A 26 0.54 6.51 10.10
N SER A 27 -0.17 6.05 9.07
CA SER A 27 -0.96 6.92 8.19
C SER A 27 -2.20 7.48 8.90
N PRO A 28 -2.35 8.81 9.00
CA PRO A 28 -3.55 9.40 9.60
C PRO A 28 -4.80 9.07 8.78
N ASN A 29 -4.69 8.98 7.46
CA ASN A 29 -5.80 8.65 6.59
C ASN A 29 -6.17 7.17 6.66
N LEU A 30 -5.20 6.26 6.69
CA LEU A 30 -5.50 4.83 6.88
C LEU A 30 -6.20 4.59 8.22
N HIS A 31 -5.71 5.23 9.29
CA HIS A 31 -6.33 5.16 10.61
C HIS A 31 -7.77 5.71 10.59
N LYS A 32 -8.03 6.86 9.93
CA LYS A 32 -9.39 7.38 9.75
C LYS A 32 -10.28 6.41 8.95
N TYR A 33 -9.79 5.88 7.85
CA TYR A 33 -10.51 4.91 7.03
C TYR A 33 -10.93 3.68 7.85
N LEU A 34 -10.00 3.09 8.59
CA LEU A 34 -10.26 1.89 9.38
C LEU A 34 -11.19 2.16 10.58
N LYS A 35 -11.14 3.36 11.17
CA LYS A 35 -12.10 3.75 12.20
C LYS A 35 -13.54 3.82 11.68
N GLU A 36 -13.73 4.42 10.51
CA GLU A 36 -15.08 4.68 9.97
C GLU A 36 -15.63 3.51 9.16
N ARG A 37 -14.74 2.71 8.54
CA ARG A 37 -15.14 1.67 7.59
C ARG A 37 -14.47 0.32 7.84
N GLY A 38 -13.52 0.19 8.76
CA GLY A 38 -12.87 -1.10 9.01
C GLY A 38 -13.86 -2.14 9.52
N HIS A 39 -13.62 -3.40 9.16
CA HIS A 39 -14.30 -4.54 9.77
C HIS A 39 -13.42 -5.17 10.84
N PHE A 40 -14.07 -5.70 11.87
CA PHE A 40 -13.42 -6.26 13.03
C PHE A 40 -14.00 -7.63 13.38
N PHE A 41 -13.14 -8.49 13.88
CA PHE A 41 -13.55 -9.66 14.63
C PHE A 41 -14.30 -9.26 15.89
N LYS A 42 -15.10 -10.18 16.44
CA LYS A 42 -15.87 -9.97 17.68
C LYS A 42 -15.00 -9.50 18.87
N ASN A 43 -13.73 -9.87 18.90
CA ASN A 43 -12.76 -9.48 19.92
C ASN A 43 -12.03 -8.15 19.60
N GLY A 44 -12.45 -7.41 18.58
CA GLY A 44 -11.87 -6.12 18.17
C GLY A 44 -10.66 -6.21 17.23
N GLY A 45 -10.17 -7.40 16.91
CA GLY A 45 -9.09 -7.58 15.94
C GLY A 45 -9.49 -7.13 14.53
N LEU A 46 -8.57 -6.61 13.75
CA LEU A 46 -8.82 -6.15 12.39
C LEU A 46 -9.10 -7.32 11.43
N LEU A 47 -10.27 -7.32 10.76
CA LEU A 47 -10.62 -8.32 9.73
C LEU A 47 -10.03 -7.97 8.36
N GLU A 48 -9.85 -6.67 8.08
CA GLU A 48 -9.27 -6.19 6.83
C GLU A 48 -7.86 -6.74 6.62
N ASP A 49 -7.49 -7.00 5.37
CA ASP A 49 -6.16 -7.40 4.96
C ASP A 49 -5.80 -6.74 3.62
N VAL A 50 -4.52 -6.80 3.25
CA VAL A 50 -4.02 -6.23 2.00
C VAL A 50 -3.80 -7.33 0.98
N PHE A 51 -4.29 -7.08 -0.23
CA PHE A 51 -4.16 -7.97 -1.38
C PHE A 51 -3.57 -7.23 -2.56
N ILE A 52 -2.97 -7.97 -3.48
CA ILE A 52 -2.52 -7.49 -4.78
C ILE A 52 -3.35 -8.13 -5.88
N ALA A 53 -3.80 -7.33 -6.84
CA ALA A 53 -4.50 -7.82 -8.02
C ALA A 53 -3.52 -8.49 -8.99
N THR A 54 -3.70 -9.78 -9.25
CA THR A 54 -2.82 -10.55 -10.13
C THR A 54 -3.13 -10.29 -11.61
N PRO A 55 -2.13 -10.25 -12.50
CA PRO A 55 -2.33 -10.07 -13.94
C PRO A 55 -3.33 -11.07 -14.54
N GLU A 56 -4.00 -10.68 -15.63
CA GLU A 56 -4.89 -11.57 -16.41
C GLU A 56 -6.06 -12.16 -15.60
N THR A 57 -6.53 -11.44 -14.58
CA THR A 57 -7.67 -11.87 -13.76
C THR A 57 -8.76 -10.81 -13.67
N LYS A 58 -9.93 -11.23 -13.18
CA LYS A 58 -11.05 -10.31 -12.91
C LYS A 58 -10.67 -9.21 -11.93
N ALA A 59 -9.79 -9.48 -10.97
CA ALA A 59 -9.28 -8.46 -10.06
C ALA A 59 -8.45 -7.39 -10.80
N ALA A 60 -7.61 -7.78 -11.77
CA ALA A 60 -6.88 -6.84 -12.61
C ALA A 60 -7.80 -6.00 -13.50
N GLU A 61 -8.92 -6.55 -13.99
CA GLU A 61 -9.92 -5.75 -14.72
C GLU A 61 -10.54 -4.65 -13.85
N TRP A 62 -10.81 -4.93 -12.57
CA TRP A 62 -11.42 -3.96 -11.64
C TRP A 62 -10.41 -2.93 -11.12
N PHE A 63 -9.21 -3.37 -10.76
CA PHE A 63 -8.25 -2.56 -10.00
C PHE A 63 -7.01 -2.16 -10.79
N GLY A 64 -6.71 -2.83 -11.90
CA GLY A 64 -5.40 -2.82 -12.55
C GLY A 64 -4.47 -3.88 -11.95
N ALA A 65 -3.67 -4.53 -12.79
CA ALA A 65 -2.67 -5.51 -12.34
C ALA A 65 -1.61 -4.83 -11.44
N GLY A 66 -1.22 -5.51 -10.36
CA GLY A 66 -0.28 -4.99 -9.38
C GLY A 66 -0.88 -3.98 -8.38
N THR A 67 -2.15 -3.60 -8.54
CA THR A 67 -2.80 -2.67 -7.61
C THR A 67 -3.02 -3.31 -6.25
N LEU A 68 -2.58 -2.61 -5.20
CA LEU A 68 -2.88 -2.96 -3.82
C LEU A 68 -4.31 -2.56 -3.44
N VAL A 69 -5.03 -3.50 -2.82
CA VAL A 69 -6.38 -3.31 -2.31
C VAL A 69 -6.45 -3.67 -0.84
N LEU A 70 -7.32 -2.99 -0.10
CA LEU A 70 -7.58 -3.19 1.32
C LEU A 70 -9.04 -3.63 1.47
N GLY A 71 -9.25 -4.79 2.10
CA GLY A 71 -10.57 -5.38 2.18
C GLY A 71 -10.59 -6.72 2.89
N TYR A 72 -11.69 -7.43 2.74
CA TYR A 72 -11.79 -8.84 3.11
C TYR A 72 -12.57 -9.59 2.03
N MET A 73 -12.44 -10.92 2.07
CA MET A 73 -13.12 -11.82 1.17
C MET A 73 -14.46 -12.25 1.78
N ASP A 74 -15.52 -12.10 1.01
CA ASP A 74 -16.84 -12.64 1.32
C ASP A 74 -17.28 -13.54 0.16
N ASP A 75 -16.99 -14.83 0.33
CA ASP A 75 -17.26 -15.88 -0.65
C ASP A 75 -16.58 -15.61 -2.03
N VAL A 76 -17.35 -15.23 -3.05
CA VAL A 76 -16.84 -14.87 -4.40
C VAL A 76 -16.60 -13.37 -4.58
N LEU A 77 -16.93 -12.56 -3.57
CA LEU A 77 -16.81 -11.12 -3.59
C LEU A 77 -15.60 -10.68 -2.77
N PHE A 78 -14.94 -9.64 -3.26
CA PHE A 78 -14.03 -8.84 -2.47
C PHE A 78 -14.75 -7.58 -2.01
N ILE A 79 -14.79 -7.35 -0.70
CA ILE A 79 -15.41 -6.17 -0.09
C ILE A 79 -14.29 -5.23 0.36
N GLY A 80 -14.08 -4.13 -0.37
CA GLY A 80 -12.89 -3.33 -0.13
C GLY A 80 -12.76 -2.08 -0.99
N THR A 81 -11.54 -1.56 -1.03
CA THR A 81 -11.14 -0.37 -1.78
C THR A 81 -9.69 -0.49 -2.26
N ARG A 82 -9.25 0.37 -3.18
CA ARG A 82 -7.82 0.50 -3.48
C ARG A 82 -7.11 1.05 -2.25
N LEU A 83 -5.99 0.44 -1.86
CA LEU A 83 -5.23 0.87 -0.68
C LEU A 83 -4.82 2.35 -0.79
N MET A 84 -4.42 2.79 -1.98
CA MET A 84 -4.13 4.21 -2.25
C MET A 84 -5.33 5.14 -2.02
N GLN A 85 -6.55 4.67 -2.26
CA GLN A 85 -7.74 5.48 -1.98
C GLN A 85 -7.92 5.68 -0.47
N ALA A 86 -7.76 4.63 0.34
CA ALA A 86 -7.77 4.74 1.80
C ALA A 86 -6.65 5.66 2.33
N LEU A 87 -5.45 5.57 1.74
CA LEU A 87 -4.29 6.39 2.13
C LEU A 87 -4.44 7.87 1.76
N SER A 88 -5.10 8.18 0.65
CA SER A 88 -5.23 9.55 0.17
C SER A 88 -6.50 10.24 0.67
N GLN A 89 -7.61 9.51 0.80
CA GLN A 89 -8.93 10.08 1.09
C GLN A 89 -9.44 9.77 2.49
N GLY A 90 -8.80 8.86 3.23
CA GLY A 90 -9.19 8.50 4.60
C GLY A 90 -10.65 8.06 4.70
N ASP A 91 -11.41 8.72 5.56
CA ASP A 91 -12.85 8.48 5.79
C ASP A 91 -13.73 8.67 4.55
N LYS A 92 -13.26 9.43 3.55
CA LYS A 92 -13.95 9.64 2.28
C LYS A 92 -13.73 8.52 1.26
N ALA A 93 -12.75 7.63 1.47
CA ALA A 93 -12.44 6.56 0.55
C ALA A 93 -13.61 5.59 0.39
N GLN A 94 -14.11 5.43 -0.84
CA GLN A 94 -15.26 4.57 -1.11
C GLN A 94 -14.90 3.09 -0.99
N ARG A 95 -15.89 2.28 -0.62
CA ARG A 95 -15.82 0.82 -0.62
C ARG A 95 -16.96 0.28 -1.46
N ALA A 96 -16.71 -0.81 -2.17
CA ALA A 96 -17.75 -1.56 -2.85
C ALA A 96 -17.51 -3.07 -2.73
N ALA A 97 -18.54 -3.82 -3.13
CA ALA A 97 -18.42 -5.25 -3.38
C ALA A 97 -18.00 -5.46 -4.83
N HIS A 98 -16.91 -6.20 -5.03
CA HIS A 98 -16.34 -6.47 -6.34
C HIS A 98 -16.40 -7.97 -6.62
N PRO A 99 -16.98 -8.42 -7.75
CA PRO A 99 -17.04 -9.84 -8.12
C PRO A 99 -15.70 -10.32 -8.67
N CYS A 100 -14.65 -10.23 -7.84
CA CYS A 100 -13.27 -10.58 -8.18
C CYS A 100 -12.59 -11.36 -7.05
N GLY A 101 -13.33 -12.23 -6.36
CA GLY A 101 -12.76 -13.08 -5.31
C GLY A 101 -11.69 -14.07 -5.81
N ARG A 102 -11.48 -14.17 -7.13
CA ARG A 102 -10.34 -14.84 -7.74
C ARG A 102 -9.42 -13.79 -8.37
N GLY A 103 -8.10 -14.00 -8.25
CA GLY A 103 -7.09 -13.07 -8.77
C GLY A 103 -6.63 -12.00 -7.78
N LEU A 104 -6.94 -12.18 -6.49
CA LEU A 104 -6.34 -11.40 -5.41
C LEU A 104 -5.40 -12.31 -4.63
N GLU A 105 -4.14 -11.92 -4.56
CA GLU A 105 -3.15 -12.56 -3.71
C GLU A 105 -2.96 -11.76 -2.45
N ARG A 106 -3.06 -12.43 -1.30
CA ARG A 106 -2.91 -11.79 -0.01
C ARG A 106 -1.44 -11.49 0.30
N ILE A 107 -1.16 -10.32 0.83
CA ILE A 107 0.15 -9.96 1.35
C ILE A 107 0.25 -10.42 2.80
N VAL A 108 0.67 -11.68 2.98
CA VAL A 108 0.80 -12.31 4.31
C VAL A 108 1.73 -11.48 5.20
N GLY A 109 1.31 -11.24 6.44
CA GLY A 109 2.10 -10.48 7.43
C GLY A 109 2.14 -8.97 7.19
N PHE A 110 1.28 -8.42 6.31
CA PHE A 110 1.23 -6.99 6.05
C PHE A 110 1.07 -6.17 7.34
N TRP A 111 0.13 -6.55 8.22
CA TRP A 111 -0.16 -5.80 9.44
C TRP A 111 0.98 -5.85 10.46
N ASP A 112 1.63 -7.00 10.62
CA ASP A 112 2.81 -7.13 11.49
C ASP A 112 3.92 -6.18 11.02
N ARG A 113 4.18 -6.21 9.70
CA ARG A 113 5.15 -5.30 9.08
C ARG A 113 4.72 -3.83 9.18
N TYR A 114 3.44 -3.53 9.05
CA TYR A 114 2.91 -2.18 9.18
C TYR A 114 3.09 -1.64 10.60
N LEU A 115 2.92 -2.48 11.63
CA LEU A 115 3.20 -2.10 13.01
C LEU A 115 4.68 -1.79 13.24
N GLU A 116 5.57 -2.54 12.58
CA GLU A 116 7.01 -2.38 12.70
C GLU A 116 7.54 -1.13 11.96
N VAL A 117 7.20 -0.97 10.68
CA VAL A 117 7.81 0.04 9.79
C VAL A 117 6.82 1.07 9.24
N GLY A 118 5.58 1.06 9.73
CA GLY A 118 4.51 1.97 9.33
C GLY A 118 4.23 1.94 7.84
N ARG A 119 4.09 3.13 7.24
CA ARG A 119 3.83 3.31 5.80
C ARG A 119 4.88 2.67 4.88
N CYS A 120 6.09 2.35 5.35
CA CYS A 120 7.07 1.61 4.53
C CYS A 120 6.70 0.14 4.29
N ALA A 121 5.71 -0.41 5.01
CA ALA A 121 5.13 -1.71 4.66
C ALA A 121 4.33 -1.66 3.34
N ILE A 122 3.86 -0.47 2.94
CA ILE A 122 3.11 -0.24 1.69
C ILE A 122 4.07 0.00 0.51
N ASP A 123 5.16 0.71 0.78
CA ASP A 123 6.21 1.03 -0.21
C ASP A 123 7.59 0.67 0.36
N PRO A 124 7.98 -0.61 0.29
CA PRO A 124 9.24 -1.09 0.87
C PRO A 124 10.47 -0.57 0.11
N HIS A 125 10.30 -0.18 -1.17
CA HIS A 125 11.39 0.31 -2.02
C HIS A 125 11.55 1.82 -1.99
N HIS A 126 10.69 2.53 -1.26
CA HIS A 126 10.77 3.98 -1.10
C HIS A 126 10.64 4.77 -2.40
N GLN A 127 9.76 4.28 -3.28
CA GLN A 127 9.52 4.85 -4.59
C GLN A 127 8.41 5.92 -4.56
N GLU A 128 7.47 5.81 -3.63
CA GLU A 128 6.30 6.68 -3.59
C GLU A 128 6.55 7.99 -2.85
N TYR A 129 6.00 9.07 -3.42
CA TYR A 129 5.95 10.38 -2.80
C TYR A 129 4.70 10.47 -1.91
N PHE A 130 4.91 10.44 -0.61
CA PHE A 130 3.84 10.68 0.37
C PHE A 130 3.81 12.16 0.76
N LEU A 131 2.62 12.67 1.11
CA LEU A 131 2.40 14.06 1.55
C LEU A 131 2.97 14.41 2.94
N ALA A 132 3.86 13.58 3.49
CA ALA A 132 4.44 13.77 4.81
C ALA A 132 5.96 13.70 4.71
N ASP A 133 6.66 14.39 5.61
CA ASP A 133 8.12 14.33 5.72
C ASP A 133 8.55 12.88 5.98
N ARG A 134 9.01 12.23 4.92
CA ARG A 134 9.46 10.83 4.93
C ARG A 134 10.94 10.72 5.21
N PHE A 135 11.71 11.73 4.84
CA PHE A 135 13.16 11.68 4.87
C PHE A 135 13.75 12.86 5.64
N SER A 136 14.72 12.58 6.49
CA SER A 136 15.69 13.57 6.94
C SER A 136 16.92 13.49 6.05
N MET A 137 17.42 14.64 5.60
CA MET A 137 18.56 14.76 4.70
C MET A 137 19.83 15.09 5.50
N ASP A 138 20.94 14.42 5.18
CA ASP A 138 22.29 14.72 5.66
C ASP A 138 23.27 14.60 4.49
N GLY A 139 23.57 15.73 3.86
CA GLY A 139 24.38 15.80 2.64
C GLY A 139 23.81 14.95 1.51
N ASP A 140 24.61 13.97 1.05
CA ASP A 140 24.24 12.99 0.02
C ASP A 140 23.48 11.78 0.57
N THR A 141 23.20 11.76 1.87
CA THR A 141 22.42 10.69 2.49
C THR A 141 21.04 11.19 2.89
N ARG A 142 20.07 10.29 2.87
CA ARG A 142 18.76 10.52 3.48
C ARG A 142 18.37 9.33 4.34
N THR A 143 17.77 9.60 5.49
CA THR A 143 17.28 8.57 6.40
C THR A 143 15.76 8.62 6.41
N CYS A 144 15.11 7.48 6.16
CA CYS A 144 13.67 7.38 6.25
C CYS A 144 13.23 7.50 7.72
N LEU A 145 12.40 8.47 8.02
CA LEU A 145 11.87 8.76 9.35
C LEU A 145 10.88 7.69 9.86
N TRP A 146 10.49 6.73 9.01
CA TRP A 146 9.49 5.72 9.35
C TRP A 146 10.10 4.36 9.65
N CYS A 147 11.12 3.96 8.90
CA CYS A 147 11.76 2.64 9.03
C CYS A 147 13.27 2.73 9.32
N GLY A 148 13.87 3.92 9.35
CA GLY A 148 15.30 4.12 9.59
C GLY A 148 16.21 3.77 8.41
N ALA A 149 15.66 3.33 7.27
CA ALA A 149 16.46 3.00 6.09
C ALA A 149 17.28 4.20 5.61
N LYS A 150 18.57 3.98 5.37
CA LYS A 150 19.49 4.98 4.83
C LYS A 150 19.64 4.79 3.33
N HIS A 151 19.57 5.89 2.60
CA HIS A 151 19.70 5.92 1.15
C HIS A 151 20.83 6.89 0.81
N GLN A 152 21.64 6.54 -0.19
CA GLN A 152 22.67 7.41 -0.74
C GLN A 152 22.18 7.97 -2.07
N ARG A 153 22.40 9.27 -2.29
CA ARG A 153 22.15 9.92 -3.56
C ARG A 153 23.16 9.40 -4.59
N VAL A 154 22.66 8.80 -5.65
CA VAL A 154 23.46 8.37 -6.81
C VAL A 154 23.06 9.23 -7.99
N THR A 155 24.00 10.02 -8.50
CA THR A 155 23.81 10.83 -9.71
C THR A 155 24.49 10.12 -10.87
N THR A 156 23.71 9.54 -11.77
CA THR A 156 24.23 8.90 -12.98
C THR A 156 24.10 9.86 -14.17
N PRO A 157 25.20 10.33 -14.76
CA PRO A 157 25.13 11.15 -15.98
C PRO A 157 24.54 10.32 -17.13
N ARG A 158 23.62 10.89 -17.89
CA ARG A 158 23.11 10.31 -19.14
C ARG A 158 23.64 11.13 -20.31
N ILE A 159 24.40 10.49 -21.21
CA ILE A 159 24.75 11.06 -22.51
C ILE A 159 23.55 10.84 -23.42
N VAL A 160 22.94 11.92 -23.91
CA VAL A 160 21.84 11.87 -24.88
C VAL A 160 22.41 12.24 -26.24
N THR A 161 22.40 11.31 -27.19
CA THR A 161 22.70 11.62 -28.59
C THR A 161 21.50 12.33 -29.19
N VAL A 162 21.68 13.59 -29.59
CA VAL A 162 20.69 14.39 -30.32
C VAL A 162 21.06 14.32 -31.80
N PHE A 163 20.11 13.96 -32.66
CA PHE A 163 20.24 14.04 -34.11
C PHE A 163 19.45 15.25 -34.60
N ASP A 164 20.12 16.15 -35.30
CA ASP A 164 19.45 17.25 -36.02
C ASP A 164 19.25 16.81 -37.48
N GLU A 165 18.00 16.76 -37.93
CA GLU A 165 17.67 16.61 -39.35
C GLU A 165 17.61 17.98 -40.00
N SER A 166 18.31 18.14 -41.12
CA SER A 166 18.19 19.31 -41.98
C SER A 166 17.98 18.90 -43.44
N TRP A 167 17.14 19.66 -44.13
CA TRP A 167 16.90 19.48 -45.56
C TRP A 167 17.91 20.30 -46.35
N ILE A 168 18.55 19.68 -47.34
CA ILE A 168 19.37 20.36 -48.35
C ILE A 168 18.67 20.23 -49.70
N SER A 169 18.54 21.35 -50.42
CA SER A 169 18.03 21.37 -51.79
C SER A 169 19.06 20.80 -52.76
N ALA A 170 18.60 20.02 -53.74
CA ALA A 170 19.41 19.49 -54.84
C ALA A 170 19.79 20.58 -55.86
#